data_AF-A0A9D6L167-F1
#
_entry.id   AF-A0A9D6L167-F1
#
_cell.length_a   1.000
_cell.length_b   1.000
_cell.length_c   1.000
_cell.angle_alpha   90.00
_cell.angle_beta   90.00
_cell.angle_gamma   90.00
#
_symmetry.space_group_name_H-M   'P 1'
#
loop_
_entity.id
_entity.type
_entity.pdbx_description
1 polymer ?
#
loop_
_entity_poly.entity_id
_entity_poly.type
_entity_poly.pdbx_seq_one_letter_code
_entity_poly.pdbx_strand_id
1 'polypeptide(L)'
;MKRFALAVLVLLAAACSQQPSTSSSTATATAQLEAPAPDAEPTRGFTPANDAARTATGQLTVATATQLPAADNPNADAVEVLSLHGANGLVIEAPISANVSPATQVGGQTLRALLSLPVEEPQVLVYRVTNETKPASGQGLCGANTTAFVVVWEPSSPGDASYKIMGTYGGAPGAAAAHACPMLEYRRS
;
A
#
# COMPACT_ATOMS: atom_id res chain seq x y z
N MET A 1 -22.69 -63.96 -0.46
CA MET A 1 -24.13 -63.89 -0.09
C MET A 1 -24.50 -62.43 0.13
N LYS A 2 -25.67 -61.98 -0.41
CA LYS A 2 -26.22 -60.60 -0.52
C LYS A 2 -25.52 -59.77 -1.63
N ARG A 3 -26.04 -59.51 -2.85
CA ARG A 3 -27.37 -59.11 -3.41
C ARG A 3 -27.97 -57.86 -2.75
N PHE A 4 -28.33 -56.87 -3.59
CA PHE A 4 -29.26 -55.71 -3.46
C PHE A 4 -28.57 -54.44 -3.98
N ALA A 5 -29.14 -53.56 -4.80
CA ALA A 5 -30.29 -53.60 -5.69
C ALA A 5 -30.17 -52.36 -6.62
N LEU A 6 -30.63 -52.54 -7.86
CA LEU A 6 -30.78 -51.54 -8.91
C LEU A 6 -31.92 -50.57 -8.55
N ALA A 7 -31.78 -49.27 -8.86
CA ALA A 7 -32.92 -48.36 -8.97
C ALA A 7 -32.71 -47.42 -10.17
N VAL A 8 -33.56 -47.63 -11.18
CA VAL A 8 -33.76 -46.83 -12.40
C VAL A 8 -35.12 -46.15 -12.28
N LEU A 9 -35.25 -44.86 -12.62
CA LEU A 9 -36.49 -44.22 -13.10
C LEU A 9 -36.17 -42.85 -13.74
N VAL A 10 -36.09 -42.74 -15.08
CA VAL A 10 -37.11 -42.27 -16.06
C VAL A 10 -37.51 -40.79 -15.85
N LEU A 11 -36.97 -39.85 -16.65
CA LEU A 11 -37.47 -39.32 -17.95
C LEU A 11 -38.70 -38.40 -17.84
N LEU A 12 -38.51 -37.10 -18.11
CA LEU A 12 -39.55 -36.22 -18.63
C LEU A 12 -38.96 -35.29 -19.70
N ALA A 13 -39.58 -35.37 -20.87
CA ALA A 13 -39.24 -34.67 -22.09
C ALA A 13 -39.76 -33.22 -22.08
N ALA A 14 -38.94 -32.29 -22.57
CA ALA A 14 -39.40 -31.04 -23.15
C ALA A 14 -38.90 -30.98 -24.59
N ALA A 15 -39.85 -30.84 -25.51
CA ALA A 15 -39.67 -30.95 -26.95
C ALA A 15 -39.20 -29.64 -27.58
N CYS A 16 -38.37 -29.80 -28.60
CA CYS A 16 -38.27 -29.07 -29.86
C CYS A 16 -38.36 -27.54 -29.90
N SER A 17 -37.26 -26.96 -30.40
CA SER A 17 -37.28 -26.40 -31.76
C SER A 17 -35.89 -26.50 -32.40
N GLN A 18 -35.78 -27.34 -33.43
CA GLN A 18 -34.66 -27.38 -34.37
C GLN A 18 -34.77 -26.19 -35.32
N GLN A 19 -33.65 -25.50 -35.56
CA GLN A 19 -33.44 -24.74 -36.80
C GLN A 19 -32.10 -25.17 -37.39
N PRO A 20 -32.03 -25.59 -38.68
CA PRO A 20 -30.86 -26.26 -39.22
C PRO A 20 -29.91 -25.32 -39.97
N SER A 21 -28.63 -25.74 -40.00
CA SER A 21 -27.58 -25.47 -41.00
C SER A 21 -27.00 -24.04 -41.04
N THR A 22 -25.70 -23.76 -41.08
CA THR A 22 -24.48 -24.51 -41.46
C THR A 22 -23.30 -23.57 -41.24
N SER A 23 -22.20 -24.02 -40.63
CA SER A 23 -20.82 -23.79 -41.10
C SER A 23 -19.81 -24.26 -40.05
N SER A 24 -18.90 -25.10 -40.51
CA SER A 24 -17.77 -25.64 -39.78
C SER A 24 -16.83 -24.53 -39.27
N SER A 25 -16.54 -24.54 -37.97
CA SER A 25 -15.20 -24.26 -37.47
C SER A 25 -15.00 -24.95 -36.15
N THR A 26 -14.03 -25.84 -36.15
CA THR A 26 -13.43 -26.45 -34.97
C THR A 26 -12.85 -25.32 -34.11
N ALA A 27 -13.63 -24.79 -33.18
CA ALA A 27 -13.12 -23.95 -32.12
C ALA A 27 -12.78 -24.87 -30.95
N THR A 28 -11.49 -25.18 -30.82
CA THR A 28 -10.92 -25.77 -29.61
C THR A 28 -11.30 -24.86 -28.45
N ALA A 29 -12.24 -25.31 -27.61
CA ALA A 29 -12.55 -24.65 -26.36
C ALA A 29 -11.35 -24.83 -25.42
N THR A 30 -10.36 -23.93 -25.51
CA THR A 30 -9.44 -23.73 -24.41
C THR A 30 -10.29 -23.23 -23.26
N ALA A 31 -10.42 -24.04 -22.21
CA ALA A 31 -10.92 -23.59 -20.92
C ALA A 31 -10.04 -22.40 -20.51
N GLN A 32 -10.54 -21.18 -20.72
CA GLN A 32 -9.87 -19.98 -20.30
C GLN A 32 -10.08 -19.93 -18.79
N LEU A 33 -9.05 -20.29 -18.02
CA LEU A 33 -9.03 -20.00 -16.60
C LEU A 33 -9.15 -18.49 -16.47
N GLU A 34 -10.31 -18.02 -16.02
CA GLU A 34 -10.50 -16.64 -15.58
C GLU A 34 -9.40 -16.39 -14.53
N ALA A 35 -8.44 -15.53 -14.83
CA ALA A 35 -7.48 -15.11 -13.82
C ALA A 35 -8.27 -14.47 -12.67
N PRO A 36 -7.99 -14.82 -11.40
CA PRO A 36 -8.65 -14.17 -10.29
C PRO A 36 -8.48 -12.65 -10.45
N ALA A 37 -9.57 -11.91 -10.31
CA ALA A 37 -9.52 -10.46 -10.26
C ALA A 37 -8.45 -10.07 -9.21
N PRO A 38 -7.56 -9.11 -9.51
CA PRO A 38 -6.55 -8.71 -8.54
C PRO A 38 -7.27 -8.34 -7.25
N ASP A 39 -6.89 -8.98 -6.13
CA ASP A 39 -7.33 -8.58 -4.81
C ASP A 39 -7.01 -7.09 -4.68
N ALA A 40 -8.04 -6.25 -4.65
CA ALA A 40 -7.86 -4.82 -4.51
C ALA A 40 -7.18 -4.59 -3.16
N GLU A 41 -5.92 -4.15 -3.20
CA GLU A 41 -5.14 -3.90 -1.98
C GLU A 41 -5.88 -2.90 -1.08
N PRO A 42 -5.87 -3.12 0.25
CA PRO A 42 -6.63 -2.29 1.17
C PRO A 42 -6.03 -0.88 1.20
N THR A 43 -6.67 0.03 0.47
CA THR A 43 -6.39 1.47 0.53
C THR A 43 -7.07 2.08 1.75
N ARG A 44 -6.37 2.99 2.45
CA ARG A 44 -6.87 3.71 3.61
C ARG A 44 -6.89 5.20 3.34
N GLY A 45 -8.04 5.85 3.55
CA GLY A 45 -8.21 7.29 3.43
C GLY A 45 -7.91 8.01 4.76
N PHE A 46 -7.29 9.19 4.66
CA PHE A 46 -6.83 9.97 5.80
C PHE A 46 -7.03 11.47 5.59
N THR A 47 -7.72 12.10 6.54
CA THR A 47 -7.98 13.55 6.57
C THR A 47 -6.88 14.30 7.30
N PRO A 48 -6.35 15.42 6.77
CA PRO A 48 -5.27 16.17 7.42
C PRO A 48 -5.73 16.75 8.76
N ALA A 49 -4.90 16.55 9.79
CA ALA A 49 -5.16 16.97 11.17
C ALA A 49 -4.33 18.21 11.59
N ASN A 50 -3.31 18.57 10.82
CA ASN A 50 -2.52 19.78 11.00
C ASN A 50 -2.35 20.57 9.69
N ASP A 51 -1.95 21.84 9.80
CA ASP A 51 -1.79 22.72 8.63
C ASP A 51 -0.68 22.23 7.69
N ALA A 52 0.39 21.64 8.24
CA ALA A 52 1.46 21.04 7.47
C ALA A 52 0.92 19.96 6.51
N ALA A 53 0.10 19.02 7.00
CA ALA A 53 -0.54 17.99 6.19
C ALA A 53 -1.49 18.58 5.14
N ARG A 54 -2.31 19.57 5.54
CA ARG A 54 -3.26 20.23 4.64
C ARG A 54 -2.55 20.91 3.47
N THR A 55 -1.41 21.54 3.71
CA THR A 55 -0.62 22.22 2.67
C THR A 55 0.21 21.24 1.84
N ALA A 56 0.82 20.23 2.47
CA ALA A 56 1.74 19.32 1.79
C ALA A 56 1.06 18.28 0.90
N THR A 57 -0.14 17.80 1.27
CA THR A 57 -0.82 16.71 0.55
C THR A 57 -2.33 16.93 0.42
N GLY A 58 -2.97 17.57 1.40
CA GLY A 58 -4.42 17.60 1.53
C GLY A 58 -4.97 16.30 2.15
N GLN A 59 -6.04 15.73 1.58
CA GLN A 59 -6.43 14.35 1.90
C GLN A 59 -5.33 13.40 1.42
N LEU A 60 -5.11 12.32 2.17
CA LEU A 60 -4.09 11.33 1.87
C LEU A 60 -4.72 9.96 1.71
N THR A 61 -4.40 9.29 0.61
CA THR A 61 -4.67 7.86 0.43
C THR A 61 -3.37 7.09 0.63
N VAL A 62 -3.41 6.09 1.49
CA VAL A 62 -2.27 5.21 1.81
C VAL A 62 -2.58 3.80 1.37
N ALA A 63 -1.64 3.18 0.66
CA ALA A 63 -1.66 1.76 0.37
C ALA A 63 -0.34 1.12 0.80
N THR A 64 -0.41 -0.14 1.19
CA THR A 64 0.76 -0.95 1.54
C THR A 64 0.64 -2.27 0.80
N ALA A 65 1.62 -2.54 -0.06
CA ALA A 65 1.65 -3.69 -0.95
C ALA A 65 2.81 -4.61 -0.58
N THR A 66 2.65 -5.92 -0.68
CA THR A 66 3.80 -6.84 -0.63
C THR A 66 4.24 -7.11 -2.06
N GLN A 67 5.38 -6.57 -2.45
CA GLN A 67 5.99 -6.83 -3.75
C GLN A 67 6.80 -8.12 -3.70
N LEU A 68 6.41 -9.09 -4.52
CA LEU A 68 7.19 -10.30 -4.74
C LEU A 68 8.45 -10.00 -5.54
N PRO A 69 9.54 -10.75 -5.31
CA PRO A 69 10.75 -10.63 -6.11
C PRO A 69 10.45 -10.82 -7.60
N ALA A 70 11.10 -10.01 -8.44
CA ALA A 70 10.98 -10.14 -9.88
C ALA A 70 11.62 -11.47 -10.36
N ALA A 71 11.14 -11.98 -11.49
CA ALA A 71 11.55 -13.29 -12.02
C ALA A 71 13.05 -13.39 -12.35
N ASP A 72 13.71 -12.25 -12.55
CA ASP A 72 15.15 -12.14 -12.78
C ASP A 72 15.98 -12.18 -11.48
N ASN A 73 15.33 -12.11 -10.31
CA ASN A 73 15.96 -12.31 -9.01
C ASN A 73 15.08 -13.12 -8.04
N PRO A 74 14.85 -14.42 -8.32
CA PRO A 74 13.91 -15.25 -7.55
C PRO A 74 14.35 -15.54 -6.11
N ASN A 75 15.60 -15.21 -5.75
CA ASN A 75 16.13 -15.41 -4.40
C ASN A 75 16.01 -14.16 -3.52
N ALA A 76 15.47 -13.05 -4.04
CA ALA A 76 15.18 -11.88 -3.22
C ALA A 76 13.95 -12.11 -2.34
N ASP A 77 13.94 -11.50 -1.16
CA ASP A 77 12.78 -11.54 -0.27
C ASP A 77 11.66 -10.65 -0.80
N ALA A 78 10.42 -10.98 -0.44
CA ALA A 78 9.28 -10.10 -0.67
C ALA A 78 9.46 -8.81 0.16
N VAL A 79 9.16 -7.66 -0.44
CA VAL A 79 9.36 -6.35 0.18
C VAL A 79 8.03 -5.62 0.31
N GLU A 80 7.78 -5.05 1.48
CA GLU A 80 6.64 -4.16 1.67
C GLU A 80 6.90 -2.82 0.98
N VAL A 81 5.95 -2.33 0.18
CA VAL A 81 6.00 -1.04 -0.52
C VAL A 81 4.88 -0.15 -0.02
N LEU A 82 5.24 1.04 0.46
CA LEU A 82 4.33 2.10 0.81
C LEU A 82 4.03 2.96 -0.43
N SER A 83 2.75 3.16 -0.71
CA SER A 83 2.27 4.12 -1.70
C SER A 83 1.46 5.23 -1.02
N LEU A 84 1.86 6.47 -1.23
CA LEU A 84 1.19 7.67 -0.72
C LEU A 84 0.64 8.49 -1.87
N HIS A 85 -0.64 8.81 -1.85
CA HIS A 85 -1.30 9.66 -2.83
C HIS A 85 -1.96 10.85 -2.13
N GLY A 86 -1.42 12.04 -2.36
CA GLY A 86 -2.00 13.30 -1.87
C GLY A 86 -3.08 13.83 -2.82
N ALA A 87 -4.10 14.48 -2.27
CA ALA A 87 -5.15 15.17 -3.04
C ALA A 87 -4.62 16.28 -3.95
N ASN A 88 -3.43 16.81 -3.67
CA ASN A 88 -2.74 17.78 -4.51
C ASN A 88 -1.95 17.15 -5.68
N GLY A 89 -2.03 15.83 -5.88
CA GLY A 89 -1.31 15.12 -6.93
C GLY A 89 0.09 14.63 -6.53
N LEU A 90 0.47 14.74 -5.26
CA LEU A 90 1.67 14.07 -4.75
C LEU A 90 1.53 12.56 -4.88
N VAL A 91 2.55 11.89 -5.43
CA VAL A 91 2.66 10.42 -5.42
C VAL A 91 4.03 10.03 -4.90
N ILE A 92 4.08 9.15 -3.91
CA ILE A 92 5.33 8.56 -3.41
C ILE A 92 5.20 7.04 -3.41
N GLU A 93 6.24 6.38 -3.90
CA GLU A 93 6.43 4.94 -3.74
C GLU A 93 7.74 4.71 -3.00
N ALA A 94 7.67 3.91 -1.94
CA ALA A 94 8.78 3.72 -1.05
C ALA A 94 8.78 2.30 -0.47
N PRO A 95 9.70 1.40 -0.87
CA PRO A 95 9.90 0.13 -0.19
C PRO A 95 10.38 0.33 1.25
N ILE A 96 9.98 -0.58 2.14
CA ILE A 96 10.41 -0.59 3.54
C ILE A 96 11.92 -0.77 3.58
N SER A 97 12.58 0.05 4.39
CA SER A 97 14.02 0.03 4.55
C SER A 97 14.44 -0.44 5.93
N ALA A 98 13.69 -0.08 6.98
CA ALA A 98 14.01 -0.44 8.35
C ALA A 98 12.83 -0.17 9.30
N ASN A 99 12.88 -0.84 10.45
CA ASN A 99 12.14 -0.46 11.65
C ASN A 99 13.14 0.12 12.63
N VAL A 100 12.92 1.33 13.13
CA VAL A 100 13.88 2.01 14.00
C VAL A 100 13.24 2.42 15.32
N SER A 101 14.08 2.56 16.34
CA SER A 101 13.65 3.07 17.65
C SER A 101 13.18 4.53 17.52
N PRO A 102 12.13 4.95 18.25
CA PRO A 102 11.79 6.37 18.38
C PRO A 102 12.93 7.25 18.95
N ALA A 103 13.96 6.64 19.57
CA ALA A 103 15.15 7.34 20.04
C ALA A 103 16.16 7.69 18.92
N THR A 104 16.00 7.15 17.70
CA THR A 104 16.85 7.46 16.56
C THR A 104 16.81 8.96 16.25
N GLN A 105 17.97 9.55 15.94
CA GLN A 105 18.10 10.99 15.72
C GLN A 105 17.92 11.39 14.25
N VAL A 106 17.35 12.57 14.03
CA VAL A 106 17.31 13.28 12.75
C VAL A 106 17.59 14.75 13.04
N GLY A 107 18.66 15.31 12.47
CA GLY A 107 19.03 16.71 12.70
C GLY A 107 19.19 17.10 14.18
N GLY A 108 19.68 16.17 15.02
CA GLY A 108 19.89 16.41 16.46
C GLY A 108 18.65 16.26 17.35
N GLN A 109 17.48 15.93 16.80
CA GLN A 109 16.27 15.61 17.56
C GLN A 109 15.88 14.14 17.40
N THR A 110 15.25 13.55 18.41
CA THR A 110 14.77 12.15 18.31
C THR A 110 13.49 12.09 17.49
N LEU A 111 13.26 10.96 16.81
CA LEU A 111 11.99 10.71 16.09
C LEU A 111 10.79 10.84 17.03
N ARG A 112 10.92 10.44 18.29
CA ARG A 112 9.90 10.65 19.33
C ARG A 112 9.53 12.12 19.48
N ALA A 113 10.52 13.01 19.58
CA ALA A 113 10.28 14.44 19.71
C ALA A 113 9.66 15.02 18.42
N LEU A 114 10.21 14.66 17.27
CA LEU A 114 9.79 15.17 15.97
C LEU A 114 8.36 14.77 15.59
N LEU A 115 7.97 13.52 15.90
CA LEU A 115 6.64 12.98 15.62
C LEU A 115 5.68 13.11 16.82
N SER A 116 6.13 13.71 17.93
CA SER A 116 5.35 13.80 19.18
C SER A 116 4.76 12.44 19.59
N LEU A 117 5.62 11.42 19.68
CA LEU A 117 5.21 10.04 19.98
C LEU A 117 5.12 9.80 21.50
N PRO A 118 4.21 8.93 21.96
CA PRO A 118 4.21 8.45 23.33
C PRO A 118 5.51 7.69 23.67
N VAL A 119 5.81 7.59 24.97
CA VAL A 119 7.05 6.98 25.47
C VAL A 119 7.09 5.47 25.23
N GLU A 120 5.92 4.83 25.24
CA GLU A 120 5.74 3.36 25.25
C GLU A 120 5.80 2.71 23.86
N GLU A 121 5.94 3.52 22.81
CA GLU A 121 5.88 3.01 21.43
C GLU A 121 7.17 2.27 21.02
N PRO A 122 7.06 1.04 20.49
CA PRO A 122 8.22 0.18 20.26
C PRO A 122 9.06 0.58 19.04
N GLN A 123 8.45 1.09 17.98
CA GLN A 123 9.13 1.33 16.70
C GLN A 123 8.39 2.31 15.79
N VAL A 124 9.14 2.87 14.84
CA VAL A 124 8.60 3.57 13.67
C VAL A 124 9.12 2.89 12.40
N LEU A 125 8.31 2.93 11.35
CA LEU A 125 8.65 2.33 10.05
C LEU A 125 9.35 3.38 9.19
N VAL A 126 10.42 2.97 8.51
CA VAL A 126 11.20 3.84 7.63
C VAL A 126 11.20 3.23 6.23
N TYR A 127 10.68 3.99 5.28
CA TYR A 127 10.62 3.62 3.87
C TYR A 127 11.60 4.48 3.09
N ARG A 128 12.33 3.88 2.14
CA ARG A 128 13.23 4.61 1.24
C ARG A 128 12.43 5.03 0.01
N VAL A 129 12.42 6.32 -0.31
CA VAL A 129 11.72 6.81 -1.49
C VAL A 129 12.45 6.35 -2.75
N THR A 130 11.75 5.62 -3.61
CA THR A 130 12.24 5.24 -4.95
C THR A 130 11.62 6.09 -6.04
N ASN A 131 10.44 6.63 -5.78
CA ASN A 131 9.72 7.51 -6.70
C ASN A 131 8.99 8.60 -5.92
N GLU A 132 9.12 9.85 -6.37
CA GLU A 132 8.37 11.00 -5.87
C GLU A 132 7.91 11.84 -7.07
N THR A 133 6.60 11.85 -7.32
CA THR A 133 5.97 12.79 -8.24
C THR A 133 5.46 13.97 -7.43
N LYS A 134 6.08 15.15 -7.62
CA LYS A 134 5.65 16.36 -6.94
C LYS A 134 4.40 16.97 -7.61
N PRO A 135 3.50 17.58 -6.83
CA PRO A 135 2.45 18.45 -7.35
C PRO A 135 2.99 19.56 -8.24
N ALA A 136 2.13 20.17 -9.06
CA ALA A 136 2.49 21.33 -9.89
C ALA A 136 3.00 22.53 -9.07
N SER A 137 2.67 22.61 -7.78
CA SER A 137 3.22 23.60 -6.85
C SER A 137 4.69 23.39 -6.50
N GLY A 138 5.26 22.23 -6.83
CA GLY A 138 6.63 21.83 -6.48
C GLY A 138 6.85 21.48 -5.00
N GLN A 139 5.79 21.50 -4.18
CA GLN A 139 5.85 21.20 -2.75
C GLN A 139 5.57 19.70 -2.53
N GLY A 140 6.62 18.92 -2.28
CA GLY A 140 6.53 17.51 -1.85
C GLY A 140 6.42 17.38 -0.32
N LEU A 141 6.66 16.19 0.24
CA LEU A 141 6.69 16.01 1.72
C LEU A 141 7.75 16.87 2.39
N CYS A 142 8.87 17.09 1.69
CA CYS A 142 9.99 17.93 2.13
C CYS A 142 10.00 19.31 1.45
N GLY A 143 8.83 19.77 1.00
CA GLY A 143 8.68 21.00 0.24
C GLY A 143 9.48 20.97 -1.07
N ALA A 144 10.38 21.93 -1.26
CA ALA A 144 11.23 22.00 -2.44
C ALA A 144 12.30 20.90 -2.50
N ASN A 145 12.75 20.38 -1.34
CA ASN A 145 13.75 19.32 -1.30
C ASN A 145 13.17 17.97 -1.75
N THR A 146 13.99 17.12 -2.35
CA THR A 146 13.60 15.74 -2.68
C THR A 146 13.56 14.91 -1.41
N THR A 147 12.46 14.19 -1.23
CA THR A 147 12.28 13.29 -0.09
C THR A 147 13.15 12.04 -0.29
N ALA A 148 14.02 11.74 0.66
CA ALA A 148 14.89 10.56 0.61
C ALA A 148 14.28 9.37 1.36
N PHE A 149 13.65 9.61 2.50
CA PHE A 149 12.95 8.60 3.28
C PHE A 149 11.63 9.14 3.80
N VAL A 150 10.68 8.24 4.04
CA VAL A 150 9.44 8.52 4.75
C VAL A 150 9.46 7.73 6.04
N VAL A 151 9.30 8.43 7.15
CA VAL A 151 9.07 7.83 8.46
C VAL A 151 7.57 7.80 8.71
N VAL A 152 7.03 6.62 8.99
CA VAL A 152 5.61 6.38 9.26
C VAL A 152 5.44 5.91 10.70
N TRP A 153 4.42 6.42 11.36
CA TRP A 153 3.91 5.88 12.61
C TRP A 153 2.38 5.80 12.56
N GLU A 154 1.85 4.61 12.86
CA GLU A 154 0.43 4.36 13.08
C GLU A 154 0.25 3.88 14.53
N PRO A 155 -0.67 4.46 15.30
CA PRO A 155 -0.90 4.08 16.70
C PRO A 155 -1.33 2.62 16.80
N SER A 156 -0.78 1.92 17.79
CA SER A 156 -1.09 0.52 18.09
C SER A 156 -2.36 0.36 18.94
N SER A 157 -2.76 1.42 19.65
CA SER A 157 -3.89 1.39 20.59
C SER A 157 -5.22 1.78 19.93
N PRO A 158 -6.31 1.03 20.19
CA PRO A 158 -7.65 1.42 19.76
C PRO A 158 -8.06 2.76 20.40
N GLY A 159 -8.25 3.81 19.60
CA GLY A 159 -8.74 5.12 20.04
C GLY A 159 -7.85 6.30 19.66
N ASP A 160 -6.55 6.08 19.44
CA ASP A 160 -5.69 7.06 18.80
C ASP A 160 -5.83 6.91 17.28
N ALA A 161 -6.43 7.90 16.64
CA ALA A 161 -6.70 7.87 15.20
C ALA A 161 -5.62 8.57 14.38
N SER A 162 -4.53 9.04 15.01
CA SER A 162 -3.54 9.91 14.36
C SER A 162 -2.49 9.11 13.59
N TYR A 163 -2.60 9.04 12.27
CA TYR A 163 -1.53 8.57 11.39
C TYR A 163 -0.51 9.68 11.19
N LYS A 164 0.77 9.42 11.48
CA LYS A 164 1.83 10.43 11.38
C LYS A 164 2.86 10.02 10.36
N ILE A 165 3.23 10.97 9.51
CA ILE A 165 4.29 10.83 8.52
C ILE A 165 5.24 12.01 8.57
N MET A 166 6.52 11.74 8.34
CA MET A 166 7.56 12.75 8.23
C MET A 166 8.57 12.31 7.18
N GLY A 167 8.80 13.16 6.18
CA GLY A 167 9.91 12.96 5.26
C GLY A 167 11.26 13.26 5.91
N THR A 168 12.32 12.67 5.38
CA THR A 168 13.68 13.18 5.57
C THR A 168 14.33 13.47 4.23
N TYR A 169 15.20 14.47 4.18
CA TYR A 169 16.09 14.72 3.04
C TYR A 169 17.55 14.57 3.46
N GLY A 170 18.44 14.36 2.49
CA GLY A 170 19.89 14.19 2.69
C GLY A 170 20.32 12.82 3.22
N GLY A 171 19.51 12.14 4.04
CA GLY A 171 19.83 10.81 4.55
C GLY A 171 18.72 10.14 5.35
N ALA A 172 18.95 8.87 5.70
CA ALA A 172 18.07 8.07 6.54
C ALA A 172 18.09 8.58 7.99
N PRO A 173 17.04 8.32 8.79
CA PRO A 173 17.14 8.52 10.23
C PRO A 173 18.40 7.88 10.84
N GLY A 174 19.10 8.62 11.68
CA GLY A 174 20.39 8.25 12.28
C GLY A 174 21.62 8.67 11.46
N ALA A 175 21.46 9.06 10.19
CA ALA A 175 22.58 9.54 9.38
C ALA A 175 22.94 11.01 9.68
N ALA A 176 24.22 11.36 9.57
CA ALA A 176 24.71 12.72 9.83
C ALA A 176 24.07 13.79 8.91
N ALA A 177 23.76 13.43 7.66
CA ALA A 177 23.13 14.31 6.68
C ALA A 177 21.60 14.30 6.73
N ALA A 178 20.99 13.64 7.72
CA ALA A 178 19.55 13.51 7.81
C ALA A 178 18.91 14.77 8.37
N HIS A 179 17.99 15.34 7.60
CA HIS A 179 17.21 16.49 8.00
C HIS A 179 15.72 16.15 8.00
N ALA A 180 15.03 16.55 9.07
CA ALA A 180 13.60 16.31 9.23
C ALA A 180 12.79 17.32 8.41
N CYS A 181 11.78 16.82 7.71
CA CYS A 181 10.74 17.63 7.10
C CYS A 181 9.61 17.86 8.13
N PRO A 182 8.65 18.76 7.86
CA PRO A 182 7.52 18.95 8.76
C PRO A 182 6.77 17.63 9.02
N MET A 183 6.39 17.39 10.28
CA MET A 183 5.50 16.29 10.63
C MET A 183 4.11 16.56 10.03
N LEU A 184 3.61 15.61 9.27
CA LEU A 184 2.26 15.62 8.74
C LEU A 184 1.42 14.64 9.56
N GLU A 185 0.30 15.12 10.09
CA GLU A 185 -0.60 14.34 10.93
C GLU A 185 -1.96 14.22 10.25
N TYR A 186 -2.54 13.04 10.31
CA TYR A 186 -3.83 12.74 9.70
C TYR A 186 -4.70 11.91 10.63
N ARG A 187 -6.02 11.96 10.41
CA ARG A 187 -7.00 11.10 11.07
C ARG A 187 -7.61 10.17 10.03
N ARG A 188 -7.92 8.93 10.42
CA ARG A 188 -8.66 8.01 9.56
C ARG A 188 -10.01 8.66 9.18
N SER A 189 -10.32 8.68 7.89
CA SER A 189 -11.56 9.23 7.33
C SER A 189 -12.77 8.34 7.57
#